data_AF-A0A349NIU3-F1
#
_entry.id   AF-A0A349NIU3-F1
#
_cell.length_a   1.000
_cell.length_b   1.000
_cell.length_c   1.000
_cell.angle_alpha   90.00
_cell.angle_beta   90.00
_cell.angle_gamma   90.00
#
_symmetry.space_group_name_H-M   'P 1'
#
loop_
_entity.id
_entity.type
_entity.pdbx_description
1 polymer ?
#
loop_
_entity_poly.entity_id
_entity_poly.type
_entity_poly.pdbx_seq_one_letter_code
_entity_poly.pdbx_strand_id
1 'polypeptide(L)'
;MKKAHKEGVDTTEVIKNMKAFHVLKFTKAIMYIMHNTLGLSMEYLFVIPDEKEGKFVLGEILRAGNFGKYDNRVKDIYNAKGHLRRYLKREKLNLRLFMHNPREVMWSPLFNFYIHYFVKYWDRKMKVYLRK
;
A
#
# COMPACT_ATOMS: atom_id res chain seq x y z
N MET A 1 26.19 -0.69 6.24
CA MET A 1 26.25 0.11 4.99
C MET A 1 27.50 -0.10 4.13
N LYS A 2 28.72 -0.26 4.69
CA LYS A 2 29.96 -0.40 3.88
C LYS A 2 30.06 -1.66 3.01
N LYS A 3 29.28 -2.72 3.28
CA LYS A 3 29.35 -4.01 2.55
C LYS A 3 28.45 -4.04 1.30
N ALA A 4 27.24 -3.50 1.37
CA ALA A 4 26.38 -3.29 0.19
C ALA A 4 27.02 -2.36 -0.86
N HIS A 5 27.86 -1.42 -0.41
CA HIS A 5 28.67 -0.57 -1.29
C HIS A 5 29.93 -1.27 -1.86
N LYS A 6 30.30 -2.44 -1.34
CA LYS A 6 31.53 -3.17 -1.68
C LYS A 6 31.33 -4.18 -2.82
N GLU A 7 30.08 -4.57 -3.10
CA GLU A 7 29.71 -5.56 -4.11
C GLU A 7 28.93 -4.90 -5.26
N GLY A 8 29.56 -4.03 -6.04
CA GLY A 8 29.20 -3.71 -7.44
C GLY A 8 27.79 -3.20 -7.80
N VAL A 9 26.81 -3.17 -6.89
CA VAL A 9 25.46 -2.68 -7.13
C VAL A 9 25.49 -1.17 -6.99
N ASP A 10 25.29 -0.46 -8.10
CA ASP A 10 25.11 0.99 -8.09
C ASP A 10 23.84 1.34 -7.32
N THR A 11 24.02 1.50 -6.00
CA THR A 11 22.96 1.79 -5.04
C THR A 11 22.28 3.13 -5.39
N THR A 12 22.99 4.00 -6.13
CA THR A 12 22.51 5.31 -6.56
C THR A 12 21.40 5.19 -7.60
N GLU A 13 21.58 4.37 -8.63
CA GLU A 13 20.58 4.16 -9.67
C GLU A 13 19.35 3.44 -9.12
N VAL A 14 19.54 2.46 -8.22
CA VAL A 14 18.42 1.80 -7.52
C VAL A 14 17.61 2.79 -6.69
N ILE A 15 18.27 3.65 -5.89
CA ILE A 15 17.58 4.67 -5.10
C ILE A 15 16.86 5.67 -6.01
N LYS A 16 17.47 6.08 -7.12
CA LYS A 16 16.87 6.98 -8.12
C LYS A 16 15.61 6.37 -8.72
N ASN A 17 15.66 5.10 -9.13
CA ASN A 17 14.50 4.38 -9.63
C ASN A 17 13.40 4.24 -8.55
N MET A 18 13.77 3.91 -7.31
CA MET A 18 12.81 3.86 -6.20
C MET A 18 12.14 5.21 -5.92
N LYS A 19 12.85 6.33 -6.11
CA LYS A 19 12.25 7.68 -6.03
C LYS A 19 11.29 7.92 -7.19
N ALA A 20 11.68 7.56 -8.40
CA ALA A 20 10.85 7.71 -9.60
C ALA A 20 9.54 6.90 -9.51
N PHE A 21 9.58 5.70 -8.94
CA PHE A 21 8.40 4.86 -8.68
C PHE A 21 7.64 5.22 -7.40
N HIS A 22 8.10 6.21 -6.63
CA HIS A 22 7.52 6.62 -5.34
C HIS A 22 7.50 5.51 -4.26
N VAL A 23 8.33 4.46 -4.39
CA VAL A 23 8.39 3.34 -3.44
C VAL A 23 9.46 3.50 -2.36
N LEU A 24 10.40 4.45 -2.52
CA LEU A 24 11.52 4.61 -1.58
C LEU A 24 11.07 4.74 -0.12
N LYS A 25 9.99 5.50 0.14
CA LYS A 25 9.45 5.70 1.49
C LYS A 25 8.98 4.39 2.12
N PHE A 26 8.20 3.60 1.38
CA PHE A 26 7.76 2.28 1.79
C PHE A 26 8.95 1.35 2.03
N THR A 27 9.93 1.38 1.15
CA THR A 27 11.13 0.55 1.28
C THR A 27 11.92 0.85 2.55
N LYS A 28 12.07 2.11 2.94
CA LYS A 28 12.69 2.49 4.22
C LYS A 28 11.91 1.97 5.43
N ALA A 29 10.58 1.95 5.36
CA ALA A 29 9.73 1.37 6.40
C ALA A 29 9.95 -0.14 6.52
N ILE A 30 10.07 -0.85 5.39
CA ILE A 30 10.39 -2.28 5.39
C ILE A 30 11.79 -2.53 5.95
N MET A 31 12.79 -1.73 5.59
CA MET A 31 14.14 -1.86 6.17
C MET A 31 14.16 -1.71 7.69
N TYR A 32 13.32 -0.82 8.24
CA TYR A 32 13.13 -0.72 9.69
C TYR A 32 12.58 -2.04 10.27
N ILE A 33 11.54 -2.61 9.66
CA ILE A 33 10.95 -3.88 10.13
C ILE A 33 11.96 -5.02 10.04
N MET A 34 12.68 -5.13 8.92
CA MET A 34 13.69 -6.16 8.72
C MET A 34 14.77 -6.09 9.80
N HIS A 35 15.26 -4.89 10.13
CA HIS A 35 16.26 -4.71 11.17
C HIS A 35 15.71 -4.94 12.58
N ASN A 36 14.66 -4.19 12.95
CA ASN A 36 14.18 -4.11 14.33
C ASN A 36 13.32 -5.31 14.76
N THR A 37 12.63 -5.97 13.81
CA THR A 37 11.71 -7.09 14.12
C THR A 37 12.29 -8.43 13.71
N LEU A 38 13.00 -8.49 12.57
CA LEU A 38 13.53 -9.74 12.03
C LEU A 38 15.04 -9.93 12.28
N GLY A 39 15.70 -8.96 12.93
CA GLY A 39 17.10 -9.07 13.33
C GLY A 39 18.11 -8.93 12.19
N LEU A 40 17.73 -8.34 11.05
CA LEU A 40 18.65 -8.14 9.93
C LEU A 40 19.77 -7.16 10.31
N SER A 41 21.03 -7.55 10.16
CA SER A 41 22.18 -6.68 10.43
C SER A 41 22.17 -5.43 9.53
N MET A 42 22.59 -4.29 10.08
CA MET A 42 22.71 -2.99 9.38
C MET A 42 23.67 -3.03 8.17
N GLU A 43 24.49 -4.07 8.04
CA GLU A 43 25.36 -4.25 6.88
C GLU A 43 24.61 -4.68 5.60
N TYR A 44 23.47 -5.37 5.77
CA TYR A 44 22.62 -5.89 4.69
C TYR A 44 21.48 -4.94 4.30
N LEU A 45 21.30 -3.83 5.02
CA LEU A 45 20.33 -2.81 4.65
C LEU A 45 20.84 -2.01 3.44
N PHE A 46 20.02 -1.97 2.39
CA PHE A 46 20.32 -1.26 1.16
C PHE A 46 19.85 0.21 1.18
N VAL A 47 18.95 0.58 2.10
CA VAL A 47 18.61 1.98 2.41
C VAL A 47 18.57 2.20 3.92
N ILE A 48 18.81 3.45 4.34
CA ILE A 48 18.67 3.85 5.74
C ILE A 48 17.19 3.69 6.17
N PRO A 49 16.91 2.94 7.24
CA PRO A 49 15.55 2.71 7.71
C PRO A 49 14.88 3.99 8.21
N ASP A 50 13.56 4.08 8.07
CA ASP A 50 12.74 5.17 8.62
C ASP A 50 11.88 4.61 9.75
N GLU A 51 12.17 5.01 10.98
CA GLU A 51 11.50 4.51 12.17
C GLU A 51 10.02 4.90 12.24
N LYS A 52 9.67 6.13 11.85
CA LYS A 52 8.29 6.62 11.94
C LYS A 52 7.40 5.83 10.97
N GLU A 53 7.86 5.68 9.74
CA GLU A 53 7.14 4.91 8.73
C GLU A 53 7.16 3.42 9.03
N GLY A 54 8.29 2.90 9.52
CA GLY A 54 8.45 1.51 9.91
C GLY A 54 7.49 1.09 11.02
N LYS A 55 7.36 1.88 12.10
CA LYS A 55 6.39 1.64 13.16
C LYS A 55 4.95 1.68 12.66
N PHE A 56 4.63 2.62 11.77
CA PHE A 56 3.30 2.72 11.17
C PHE A 56 2.96 1.46 10.35
N VAL A 57 3.83 1.06 9.42
CA VAL A 57 3.64 -0.12 8.58
C VAL A 57 3.58 -1.39 9.43
N LEU A 58 4.47 -1.54 10.41
CA LEU A 58 4.45 -2.68 11.32
C LEU A 58 3.12 -2.77 12.10
N GLY A 59 2.63 -1.64 12.60
CA GLY A 59 1.34 -1.57 13.29
C GLY A 59 0.17 -1.99 12.39
N GLU A 60 0.20 -1.61 11.12
CA GLU A 60 -0.81 -2.06 10.15
C GLU A 60 -0.67 -3.54 9.81
N ILE A 61 0.56 -4.08 9.65
CA ILE A 61 0.79 -5.52 9.43
C ILE A 61 0.25 -6.35 10.60
N LEU A 62 0.61 -5.99 11.84
CA LEU A 62 0.19 -6.71 13.04
C LEU A 62 -1.33 -6.66 13.24
N ARG A 63 -1.96 -5.52 12.89
CA ARG A 63 -3.41 -5.34 13.01
C ARG A 63 -4.19 -6.03 11.89
N ALA A 64 -3.74 -5.90 10.65
CA ALA A 64 -4.46 -6.40 9.48
C ALA A 64 -4.22 -7.90 9.25
N GLY A 65 -3.04 -8.38 9.63
CA GLY A 65 -2.53 -9.71 9.29
C GLY A 65 -2.46 -9.94 7.78
N ASN A 66 -2.69 -11.18 7.34
CA ASN A 66 -2.55 -11.57 5.94
C ASN A 66 -3.54 -10.82 5.03
N PHE A 67 -3.10 -9.77 4.34
CA PHE A 67 -3.90 -8.92 3.44
C PHE A 67 -5.21 -8.38 4.04
N GLY A 68 -5.21 -8.06 5.34
CA GLY A 68 -6.41 -7.56 6.01
C GLY A 68 -7.46 -8.63 6.32
N LYS A 69 -7.15 -9.92 6.13
CA LYS A 69 -8.04 -11.04 6.48
C LYS A 69 -8.53 -10.97 7.93
N TYR A 70 -7.69 -10.51 8.84
CA TYR A 70 -8.00 -10.42 10.27
C TYR A 70 -8.42 -9.01 10.70
N ASP A 71 -8.42 -8.04 9.78
CA ASP A 71 -8.77 -6.67 10.08
C ASP A 71 -10.28 -6.51 10.28
N ASN A 72 -10.69 -6.27 11.52
CA ASN A 72 -12.09 -6.01 11.84
C ASN A 72 -12.65 -4.76 11.12
N ARG A 73 -11.79 -3.79 10.78
CA ARG A 73 -12.16 -2.56 10.06
C ARG A 73 -12.58 -2.89 8.63
N VAL A 74 -11.95 -3.90 8.03
CA VAL A 74 -12.31 -4.45 6.72
C VAL A 74 -13.61 -5.25 6.80
N LYS A 75 -13.79 -6.08 7.83
CA LYS A 75 -15.05 -6.80 8.07
C LYS A 75 -16.24 -5.83 8.24
N ASP A 76 -16.05 -4.73 8.97
CA ASP A 76 -17.05 -3.68 9.17
C ASP A 76 -17.45 -2.95 7.87
N ILE A 77 -16.56 -2.91 6.88
CA ILE A 77 -16.89 -2.43 5.54
C ILE A 77 -17.79 -3.47 4.87
N TYR A 78 -17.39 -4.75 4.84
CA TYR A 78 -18.18 -5.79 4.18
C TYR A 78 -19.59 -5.96 4.78
N ASN A 79 -19.72 -5.79 6.10
CA ASN A 79 -20.99 -5.89 6.82
C ASN A 79 -21.91 -4.65 6.66
N ALA A 80 -21.44 -3.56 6.05
CA ALA A 80 -22.25 -2.36 5.93
C ALA A 80 -23.34 -2.50 4.85
N LYS A 81 -24.58 -2.13 5.23
CA LYS A 81 -25.73 -2.12 4.31
C LYS A 81 -25.58 -0.99 3.27
N GLY A 82 -25.70 -1.35 1.99
CA GLY A 82 -25.71 -0.42 0.86
C GLY A 82 -24.32 -0.14 0.25
N HIS A 83 -24.28 0.13 -1.06
CA HIS A 83 -23.03 0.37 -1.79
C HIS A 83 -22.33 1.66 -1.35
N LEU A 84 -23.09 2.74 -1.16
CA LEU A 84 -22.55 4.03 -0.73
C LEU A 84 -21.91 3.96 0.66
N ARG A 85 -22.57 3.30 1.62
CA ARG A 85 -22.04 3.16 2.98
C ARG A 85 -20.75 2.34 3.01
N ARG A 86 -20.67 1.28 2.20
CA ARG A 86 -19.44 0.49 2.01
C ARG A 86 -18.31 1.34 1.43
N TYR A 87 -18.61 2.13 0.41
CA TYR A 87 -17.66 3.04 -0.20
C TYR A 87 -17.13 4.07 0.80
N LEU A 88 -18.00 4.79 1.50
CA LEU A 88 -17.61 5.80 2.49
C LEU A 88 -16.76 5.21 3.63
N LYS A 89 -17.11 4.01 4.12
CA LYS A 89 -16.29 3.32 5.13
C LYS A 89 -14.91 2.92 4.60
N ARG A 90 -14.81 2.51 3.33
CA ARG A 90 -13.55 2.20 2.67
C ARG A 90 -12.68 3.44 2.49
N GLU A 91 -13.24 4.55 2.02
CA GLU A 91 -12.48 5.80 1.92
C GLU A 91 -12.06 6.32 3.30
N LYS A 92 -12.92 6.20 4.33
CA LYS A 92 -12.53 6.49 5.73
C LYS A 92 -11.38 5.60 6.22
N LEU A 93 -11.31 4.34 5.77
CA LEU A 93 -10.18 3.46 6.03
C LEU A 93 -8.91 3.97 5.35
N ASN A 94 -8.99 4.32 4.07
CA ASN A 94 -7.89 4.82 3.27
C ASN A 94 -7.35 6.17 3.74
N LEU A 95 -8.20 7.07 4.27
CA LEU A 95 -7.78 8.39 4.77
C LEU A 95 -6.72 8.31 5.89
N ARG A 96 -6.61 7.18 6.59
CA ARG A 96 -5.54 6.99 7.59
C ARG A 96 -4.15 6.94 6.98
N LEU A 97 -4.06 6.54 5.72
CA LEU A 97 -2.83 6.55 4.94
C LEU A 97 -2.49 7.95 4.41
N PHE A 98 -3.35 8.96 4.59
CA PHE A 98 -3.16 10.28 3.97
C PHE A 98 -1.86 10.95 4.42
N MET A 99 -1.52 10.87 5.71
CA MET A 99 -0.28 11.44 6.24
C MET A 99 0.97 10.69 5.73
N HIS A 100 0.80 9.47 5.22
CA HIS A 100 1.89 8.61 4.77
C HIS A 100 2.04 8.65 3.24
N ASN A 101 0.95 8.49 2.49
CA ASN A 101 0.88 8.44 1.03
C ASN A 101 -0.29 9.30 0.49
N PRO A 102 -0.20 10.65 0.58
CA PRO A 102 -1.33 11.53 0.22
C PRO A 102 -1.73 11.39 -1.25
N ARG A 103 -0.76 11.20 -2.15
CA ARG A 103 -0.99 11.04 -3.59
C ARG A 103 -1.91 9.84 -3.88
N GLU A 104 -1.62 8.67 -3.30
CA GLU A 104 -2.44 7.47 -3.50
C GLU A 104 -3.84 7.64 -2.92
N VAL A 105 -3.94 8.22 -1.73
CA VAL A 105 -5.23 8.44 -1.05
C VAL A 105 -6.11 9.42 -1.81
N MET A 106 -5.53 10.47 -2.40
CA MET A 106 -6.29 11.42 -3.23
C MET A 106 -6.78 10.81 -4.55
N TRP A 107 -5.99 9.91 -5.15
CA TRP A 107 -6.38 9.22 -6.38
C TRP A 107 -7.41 8.10 -6.15
N SER A 108 -7.45 7.51 -4.95
CA SER A 108 -8.35 6.39 -4.61
C SER A 108 -9.84 6.69 -4.91
N PRO A 109 -10.44 7.81 -4.44
CA PRO A 109 -11.84 8.13 -4.75
C PRO A 109 -12.12 8.24 -6.25
N LEU A 110 -11.24 8.93 -6.99
CA LEU A 110 -11.38 9.14 -8.42
C LEU A 110 -11.29 7.83 -9.19
N PHE A 111 -10.30 7.00 -8.84
CA PHE A 111 -10.10 5.70 -9.46
C PHE A 111 -11.23 4.72 -9.13
N ASN A 112 -11.67 4.66 -7.87
CA ASN A 112 -12.77 3.79 -7.44
C ASN A 112 -14.08 4.19 -8.11
N PHE A 113 -14.33 5.50 -8.28
CA PHE A 113 -15.45 6.00 -9.06
C PHE A 113 -15.31 5.58 -10.52
N TYR A 114 -14.20 5.89 -11.19
CA TYR A 114 -13.94 5.51 -12.56
C TYR A 114 -14.16 4.00 -12.81
N ILE A 115 -13.53 3.12 -12.02
CA ILE A 115 -13.68 1.67 -12.15
C ILE A 115 -15.13 1.24 -11.91
N HIS A 116 -15.80 1.78 -10.90
CA HIS A 116 -17.19 1.42 -10.63
C HIS A 116 -18.10 1.73 -11.81
N TYR A 117 -17.95 2.91 -12.41
CA TYR A 117 -18.79 3.31 -13.54
C TYR A 117 -18.34 2.63 -14.82
N PHE A 118 -17.07 2.75 -15.23
CA PHE A 118 -16.61 2.21 -16.51
C PHE A 118 -16.64 0.69 -16.56
N VAL A 119 -16.11 -0.02 -15.57
CA VAL A 119 -16.01 -1.49 -15.63
C VAL A 119 -17.39 -2.14 -15.48
N LYS A 120 -18.24 -1.66 -14.56
CA LYS A 120 -19.60 -2.23 -14.43
C LYS A 120 -20.52 -1.81 -15.58
N TYR A 121 -20.40 -0.59 -16.08
CA TYR A 121 -21.15 -0.16 -17.27
C TYR A 121 -20.75 -1.03 -18.47
N TRP A 122 -19.45 -1.23 -18.67
CA TRP A 122 -18.93 -2.06 -19.75
C TRP A 122 -19.33 -3.53 -19.60
N ASP A 123 -19.21 -4.12 -18.41
CA ASP A 123 -19.62 -5.51 -18.13
C ASP A 123 -21.13 -5.72 -18.35
N ARG A 124 -21.98 -4.79 -17.90
CA ARG A 124 -23.43 -4.85 -18.17
C ARG A 124 -23.73 -4.73 -19.66
N LYS A 125 -23.05 -3.81 -20.36
CA LYS A 125 -23.22 -3.61 -21.80
C LYS A 125 -22.78 -4.86 -22.58
N MET A 126 -21.59 -5.39 -22.30
CA MET A 126 -21.06 -6.60 -22.96
C MET A 126 -21.90 -7.85 -22.68
N LYS A 127 -22.42 -8.03 -21.47
CA LYS A 127 -23.33 -9.15 -21.15
C LYS A 127 -24.64 -9.11 -21.93
N VAL A 128 -25.10 -7.93 -22.37
CA VAL A 128 -26.26 -7.79 -23.26
C VAL A 128 -25.90 -8.16 -24.70
N TYR A 129 -24.70 -7.82 -25.18
CA TYR A 129 -24.24 -8.19 -26.52
C TYR A 129 -23.86 -9.67 -26.66
N LEU A 130 -23.33 -10.29 -25.60
CA LEU A 130 -22.91 -11.70 -25.58
C LEU A 130 -24.03 -12.69 -25.22
N ARG A 131 -25.25 -12.19 -24.93
CA ARG A 131 -26.47 -13.01 -24.70
C ARG A 131 -27.40 -13.06 -25.92
N LYS A 132 -26.97 -12.52 -27.06
CA LYS A 132 -27.56 -12.77 -28.39
C LYS A 132 -26.74 -13.82 -29.11
#